data_AF-A0ABD0N274-F1
#
_entry.id   AF-A0ABD0N274-F1
#
_cell.length_a   1.000
_cell.length_b   1.000
_cell.length_c   1.000
_cell.angle_alpha   90.00
_cell.angle_beta   90.00
_cell.angle_gamma   90.00
#
_symmetry.space_group_name_H-M   'P 1'
#
loop_
_entity.id
_entity.type
_entity.pdbx_description
1 polymer ?
#
loop_
_entity_poly.entity_id
_entity_poly.type
_entity_poly.pdbx_seq_one_letter_code
_entity_poly.pdbx_strand_id
1 'polypeptide(L)' 'LSAHFRVCEPYTDHKGRYHFGFHCPRLSDNKTYMFCCHHNNTAFKYCCNDTEFQTVMQVNLTT' A
#
# COMPACT_ATOMS: atom_id res chain seq x y z
N LEU A 1 15.45 -0.43 -2.02
CA LEU A 1 14.03 -0.45 -1.58
C LEU A 1 13.48 -1.86 -1.66
N SER A 2 12.88 -2.36 -0.58
CA SER A 2 12.34 -3.73 -0.49
C SER A 2 11.12 -3.92 -1.40
N ALA A 3 11.07 -5.05 -2.12
CA ALA A 3 9.94 -5.40 -3.00
C ALA A 3 8.60 -5.50 -2.25
N HIS A 4 8.66 -5.73 -0.93
CA HIS A 4 7.50 -5.83 -0.05
C HIS A 4 6.67 -4.54 -0.01
N PHE A 5 7.29 -3.37 -0.17
CA PHE A 5 6.54 -2.10 -0.14
C PHE A 5 5.71 -1.86 -1.40
N ARG A 6 5.91 -2.65 -2.46
CA ARG A 6 5.17 -2.54 -3.72
C ARG A 6 4.00 -3.52 -3.83
N VAL A 7 3.79 -4.32 -2.78
CA VAL A 7 2.72 -5.33 -2.73
C VAL A 7 1.80 -4.99 -1.57
N CYS A 8 0.52 -4.81 -1.89
CA CYS A 8 -0.52 -4.82 -0.88
C CYS A 8 -0.89 -6.26 -0.58
N GLU A 9 -0.40 -6.81 0.54
CA GLU A 9 -0.69 -8.17 0.96
C GLU A 9 -2.21 -8.40 1.17
N PRO A 10 -2.73 -9.61 0.93
CA PRO A 10 -4.12 -9.93 1.21
C PRO A 10 -4.44 -9.75 2.70
N TYR A 11 -5.71 -9.50 3.03
CA TYR A 11 -6.17 -9.32 4.39
C TYR A 11 -7.65 -9.70 4.54
N THR A 12 -8.08 -9.94 5.78
CA THR A 12 -9.48 -10.11 6.13
C THR A 12 -9.95 -8.85 6.84
N ASP A 13 -11.04 -8.24 6.38
CA ASP A 13 -11.58 -7.04 7.01
C ASP A 13 -12.29 -7.34 8.34
N HIS A 14 -12.65 -6.29 9.09
CA HIS A 14 -13.36 -6.41 10.37
C HIS A 14 -14.73 -7.09 10.27
N LYS A 15 -15.27 -7.28 9.05
CA LYS A 15 -16.52 -8.00 8.78
C LYS A 15 -16.25 -9.46 8.37
N GLY A 16 -15.01 -9.94 8.47
CA GLY A 16 -14.62 -11.30 8.10
C GLY A 16 -14.53 -11.52 6.58
N ARG A 17 -14.57 -10.46 5.76
CA ARG A 17 -14.48 -10.60 4.30
C ARG A 17 -13.03 -10.62 3.87
N TYR A 18 -12.68 -11.61 3.07
CA TYR A 18 -11.34 -11.74 2.51
C TYR A 18 -11.15 -10.82 1.30
N HIS A 19 -10.03 -10.10 1.27
CA HIS A 19 -9.62 -9.24 0.18
C HIS A 19 -8.29 -9.72 -0.38
N PHE A 20 -8.24 -9.93 -1.70
CA PHE A 20 -7.04 -10.34 -2.40
C PHE A 20 -5.97 -9.25 -2.36
N GLY A 21 -4.71 -9.67 -2.30
CA GLY A 21 -3.58 -8.76 -2.45
C GLY A 21 -3.40 -8.30 -3.90
N PHE A 22 -2.63 -7.25 -4.10
CA PHE A 22 -2.35 -6.69 -5.42
C PHE A 22 -1.00 -5.96 -5.46
N HIS A 23 -0.46 -5.79 -6.68
CA HIS A 23 0.77 -5.06 -6.92
C HIS A 23 0.50 -3.59 -7.25
N CYS A 24 1.42 -2.72 -6.83
CA CYS A 24 1.47 -1.31 -7.20
C CYS A 24 2.57 -1.04 -8.23
N PRO A 25 2.34 -0.13 -9.21
CA PRO A 25 1.06 0.52 -9.50
C PRO A 25 0.07 -0.43 -10.19
N ARG A 26 -1.24 -0.20 -10.04
CA ARG A 26 -2.25 -0.87 -10.89
C ARG A 26 -2.22 -0.27 -12.30
N LEU A 27 -2.85 -0.95 -13.25
CA LEU A 27 -2.97 -0.48 -14.64
C LEU A 27 -3.61 0.91 -14.75
N SER A 28 -4.52 1.24 -13.83
CA SER A 28 -5.22 2.52 -13.79
C SER A 28 -4.48 3.60 -12.99
N ASP A 29 -3.45 3.23 -12.22
CA ASP A 29 -2.73 4.16 -11.37
C ASP A 29 -1.60 4.86 -12.14
N ASN A 30 -1.16 6.01 -11.61
CA ASN A 30 0.03 6.67 -12.13
C ASN A 30 1.28 5.81 -11.85
N LYS A 31 2.25 5.81 -12.77
CA LYS A 31 3.50 5.06 -12.63
C LYS A 31 4.29 5.40 -11.36
N THR A 32 4.09 6.58 -10.78
CA THR A 32 4.74 7.00 -9.53
C THR A 32 4.11 6.38 -8.27
N TYR A 33 2.94 5.77 -8.38
CA TYR A 33 2.20 5.19 -7.25
C TYR A 33 2.68 3.76 -7.00
N MET A 34 3.96 3.64 -6.68
CA MET A 34 4.64 2.34 -6.63
C MET A 34 4.52 1.64 -5.28
N PHE A 35 3.98 2.30 -4.25
CA PHE A 35 3.98 1.79 -2.89
C PHE A 35 2.59 1.45 -2.38
N CYS A 36 2.48 0.46 -1.49
CA CYS A 36 1.25 0.12 -0.80
C CYS A 36 1.10 0.95 0.48
N CYS A 37 0.11 1.86 0.49
CA CYS A 37 -0.30 2.59 1.68
C CYS A 37 -1.51 1.94 2.35
N HIS A 38 -1.58 2.12 3.66
CA HIS A 38 -2.78 1.86 4.46
C HIS A 38 -2.77 2.73 5.71
N HIS A 39 -3.93 3.20 6.13
CA HIS A 39 -4.04 3.89 7.41
C HIS A 39 -4.19 2.88 8.54
N ASN A 40 -3.52 3.14 9.67
CA ASN A 40 -3.55 2.31 10.88
C ASN A 40 -4.94 1.71 11.13
N ASN A 41 -5.01 0.37 11.07
CA ASN A 41 -6.20 -0.43 11.38
C ASN A 41 -7.38 -0.35 10.38
N THR A 42 -7.15 0.26 9.21
CA THR A 42 -8.12 0.21 8.12
C THR A 42 -7.84 -1.00 7.23
N ALA A 43 -8.90 -1.74 6.90
CA ALA A 43 -8.89 -2.72 5.84
C ALA A 43 -8.44 -2.11 4.50
N PHE A 44 -8.62 -0.80 4.30
CA PHE A 44 -8.39 -0.19 3.00
C PHE A 44 -6.89 0.00 2.69
N LYS A 45 -6.35 -0.86 1.81
CA LYS A 45 -5.02 -0.72 1.21
C LYS A 45 -5.13 -0.08 -0.19
N TYR A 46 -4.18 0.75 -0.58
CA TYR A 46 -4.17 1.43 -1.88
C TYR A 46 -2.75 1.76 -2.35
N CYS A 47 -2.57 2.01 -3.65
CA CYS A 47 -1.29 2.44 -4.20
C CYS A 47 -1.08 3.94 -3.97
N CYS A 48 0.12 4.34 -3.56
CA CYS A 48 0.49 5.72 -3.24
C CYS A 48 1.92 6.03 -3.71
N ASN A 49 2.25 7.32 -3.79
CA ASN A 49 3.59 7.78 -4.16
C ASN A 49 4.55 7.76 -2.95
N ASP A 50 5.83 8.05 -3.21
CA ASP A 50 6.88 8.04 -2.17
C ASP A 50 6.59 8.97 -0.99
N THR A 51 6.20 10.22 -1.26
CA THR A 51 5.92 11.23 -0.22
C THR A 51 4.76 10.82 0.67
N GLU A 52 3.70 10.31 0.06
CA GLU A 52 2.54 9.82 0.79
C GLU A 52 2.87 8.56 1.58
N PHE A 53 3.64 7.64 1.00
CA PHE A 53 4.08 6.43 1.68
C PHE A 53 4.87 6.75 2.95
N GLN A 54 5.86 7.66 2.87
CA GLN A 54 6.62 8.10 4.06
C GLN A 54 5.71 8.68 5.15
N THR A 55 4.72 9.48 4.73
CA THR A 55 3.79 10.16 5.65
C THR A 55 2.80 9.18 6.31
N VAL A 56 2.14 8.34 5.50
CA VAL A 56 1.05 7.45 5.93
C VAL A 56 1.58 6.25 6.69
N MET A 57 2.68 5.66 6.20
CA MET A 57 3.29 4.50 6.84
C MET A 57 4.22 4.89 8.00
N GLN A 58 4.42 6.19 8.25
CA GLN A 58 5.32 6.72 9.27
C GLN A 58 6.73 6.11 9.17
N VAL A 59 7.18 5.86 7.95
CA VAL A 59 8.49 5.30 7.64
C VAL A 59 9.39 6.42 7.12
N ASN A 60 10.54 6.61 7.77
CA ASN A 60 11.60 7.44 7.21
C ASN A 60 12.39 6.59 6.20
N LEU A 61 11.94 6.57 4.95
CA LEU A 61 12.78 6.09 3.85
C LEU A 61 13.93 7.10 3.68
N THR A 62 15.04 6.89 4.39
CA THR A 62 16.31 7.47 3.95
C THR A 62 16.60 6.85 2.58
N THR A 63 16.48 7.67 1.53
CA THR A 63 16.75 7.28 0.14
C THR A 63 18.18 6.80 -0.02
#